data_AF-A0A8T4DQT5-F1
#
_entry.id   AF-A0A8T4DQT5-F1
#
_cell.length_a   1.000
_cell.length_b   1.000
_cell.length_c   1.000
_cell.angle_alpha   90.00
_cell.angle_beta   90.00
_cell.angle_gamma   90.00
#
_symmetry.space_group_name_H-M   'P 1'
#
loop_
_entity.id
_entity.type
_entity.pdbx_description
1 polymer ?
#
loop_
_entity_poly.entity_id
_entity_poly.type
_entity_poly.pdbx_seq_one_letter_code
_entity_poly.pdbx_strand_id
1 'polypeptide(L)' 'MLTEKEIKVLELRKQSLTQIEVSKRLKISQAAVSHFEKNAIRKIKEAEDTIETARRLRIR' A
#
# COMPACT_ATOMS: atom_id res chain seq x y z
N MET A 1 4.58 0.34 9.13
CA MET A 1 3.35 -0.49 9.19
C MET A 1 2.28 0.08 8.28
N LEU A 2 1.56 -0.76 7.55
CA LEU A 2 0.42 -0.34 6.74
C LEU A 2 -0.81 -0.09 7.62
N THR A 3 -1.61 0.88 7.26
CA THR A 3 -2.92 1.14 7.87
C THR A 3 -4.00 0.26 7.23
N GLU A 4 -5.13 0.09 7.92
CA GLU A 4 -6.28 -0.64 7.36
C GLU A 4 -6.76 -0.05 6.03
N LYS A 5 -6.75 1.29 5.89
CA LYS A 5 -7.15 1.96 4.64
C LYS A 5 -6.18 1.67 3.49
N GLU A 6 -4.88 1.70 3.77
CA GLU A 6 -3.85 1.34 2.80
C GLU A 6 -4.01 -0.11 2.34
N ILE A 7 -4.23 -1.04 3.27
CA ILE A 7 -4.49 -2.46 2.96
C ILE A 7 -5.75 -2.61 2.11
N LYS A 8 -6.87 -1.99 2.53
CA LYS A 8 -8.15 -2.07 1.81
C LYS A 8 -8.05 -1.54 0.39
N VAL A 9 -7.30 -0.45 0.18
CA VAL A 9 -7.05 0.11 -1.15
C VAL A 9 -6.27 -0.90 -2.00
N LEU A 10 -5.18 -1.49 -1.48
CA LEU A 10 -4.41 -2.49 -2.23
C LEU A 10 -5.22 -3.75 -2.56
N GLU A 11 -6.05 -4.25 -1.63
CA GLU A 11 -6.94 -5.40 -1.86
C GLU A 11 -7.91 -5.16 -3.01
N LEU A 12 -8.53 -3.98 -3.05
CA LEU A 12 -9.46 -3.62 -4.12
C LEU A 12 -8.73 -3.38 -5.45
N ARG A 13 -7.53 -2.80 -5.42
CA ARG A 13 -6.69 -2.63 -6.61
C ARG A 13 -6.22 -3.97 -7.20
N LYS A 14 -5.97 -4.98 -6.35
CA LYS A 14 -5.66 -6.36 -6.78
C LYS A 14 -6.82 -7.02 -7.54
N GLN A 15 -8.06 -6.57 -7.33
CA GLN A 15 -9.24 -6.99 -8.10
C GLN A 15 -9.39 -6.23 -9.43
N SER A 16 -8.34 -5.57 -9.91
CA SER A 16 -8.31 -4.77 -11.14
C SER A 16 -9.24 -3.56 -11.17
N LEU A 17 -9.77 -3.13 -10.02
CA LEU A 17 -10.60 -1.94 -9.91
C LEU A 17 -9.75 -0.68 -10.07
N THR A 18 -10.22 0.29 -10.84
CA THR A 18 -9.62 1.62 -10.98
C THR A 18 -9.69 2.40 -9.67
N GLN A 19 -8.82 3.40 -9.50
CA GLN A 19 -8.86 4.27 -8.30
C GLN A 19 -10.21 4.99 -8.14
N ILE A 20 -10.92 5.27 -9.25
CA ILE A 20 -12.26 5.87 -9.24
C ILE A 20 -13.30 4.88 -8.70
N GLU A 21 -13.23 3.61 -9.09
CA GLU A 21 -14.14 2.58 -8.55
C GLU A 21 -13.87 2.29 -7.08
N VAL A 22 -12.59 2.26 -6.68
CA VAL A 22 -12.19 2.14 -5.28
C VAL A 22 -12.69 3.34 -4.47
N SER A 23 -12.61 4.56 -5.01
CA SER A 23 -13.06 5.76 -4.32
C SER A 23 -14.57 5.70 -4.06
N LYS A 24 -15.36 5.23 -5.03
CA LYS A 24 -16.80 4.99 -4.89
C LYS A 24 -17.11 3.93 -3.82
N ARG A 25 -16.39 2.80 -3.83
CA ARG A 25 -16.60 1.71 -2.85
C ARG A 25 -16.25 2.12 -1.43
N LEU A 26 -15.15 2.85 -1.26
CA LEU A 26 -14.65 3.27 0.05
C LEU A 26 -15.25 4.59 0.55
N LYS A 27 -16.07 5.26 -0.28
CA LYS A 27 -16.68 6.57 0.01
C LYS A 27 -15.63 7.63 0.39
N ILE A 28 -14.54 7.68 -0.36
CA ILE A 28 -13.45 8.67 -0.21
C ILE A 28 -13.13 9.31 -1.56
N SER A 29 -12.33 10.38 -1.59
CA SER A 29 -11.90 11.00 -2.85
C SER A 29 -10.91 10.09 -3.60
N GLN A 30 -10.87 10.18 -4.93
CA GLN A 30 -9.88 9.47 -5.73
C GLN A 30 -8.44 9.92 -5.38
N ALA A 31 -8.26 11.20 -5.02
CA ALA A 31 -6.99 11.71 -4.50
C ALA A 31 -6.56 10.99 -3.21
N ALA A 32 -7.49 10.73 -2.29
CA ALA A 32 -7.21 9.96 -1.08
C ALA A 32 -6.83 8.50 -1.39
N VAL A 33 -7.52 7.85 -2.34
CA VAL A 33 -7.15 6.50 -2.82
C VAL A 33 -5.72 6.48 -3.35
N SER A 34 -5.37 7.43 -4.23
CA SER A 34 -4.02 7.55 -4.80
C SER A 34 -2.96 7.76 -3.71
N HIS A 35 -3.26 8.60 -2.72
CA HIS A 35 -2.38 8.83 -1.57
C HIS A 35 -2.16 7.56 -0.75
N PHE A 36 -3.22 6.82 -0.42
CA PHE A 36 -3.11 5.55 0.30
C PHE A 36 -2.35 4.50 -0.51
N GLU A 37 -2.63 4.35 -1.81
CA GLU A 37 -1.93 3.40 -2.67
C GLU A 37 -0.43 3.69 -2.73
N LYS A 38 -0.03 4.94 -2.97
CA LYS A 38 1.38 5.36 -3.01
C LYS A 38 2.09 5.13 -1.69
N ASN A 39 1.45 5.50 -0.57
CA ASN A 39 2.05 5.31 0.75
C ASN A 39 2.20 3.84 1.11
N ALA A 40 1.20 3.01 0.78
CA ALA A 40 1.27 1.57 1.01
C ALA A 40 2.44 0.95 0.23
N ILE A 41 2.57 1.27 -1.06
CA ILE A 41 3.66 0.76 -1.91
C ILE A 41 5.03 1.21 -1.37
N ARG A 42 5.16 2.50 -1.00
CA ARG A 42 6.41 3.01 -0.41
C ARG A 42 6.80 2.24 0.86
N LYS A 43 5.85 2.04 1.77
CA LYS A 43 6.09 1.30 3.03
C LYS A 43 6.47 -0.16 2.79
N ILE A 44 5.87 -0.83 1.80
CA ILE A 44 6.24 -2.20 1.41
C ILE A 44 7.69 -2.22 0.94
N LYS A 45 8.05 -1.31 0.02
CA LYS A 45 9.42 -1.21 -0.49
C LYS A 45 10.44 -0.94 0.62
N GLU A 46 10.16 0.01 1.51
CA GLU A 46 11.03 0.30 2.66
C GLU A 46 11.22 -0.91 3.58
N ALA A 47 10.17 -1.70 3.79
CA ALA A 47 10.23 -2.93 4.58
C ALA A 47 11.06 -4.01 3.87
N GLU A 48 10.90 -4.17 2.55
CA GLU A 48 11.70 -5.09 1.72
C GLU A 48 13.18 -4.71 1.77
N ASP A 49 13.52 -3.43 1.55
CA ASP A 49 14.89 -2.90 1.61
C ASP A 49 15.52 -3.13 3.00
N THR A 50 14.72 -2.95 4.07
CA THR A 50 15.15 -3.20 5.45
C THR A 50 15.45 -4.69 5.69
N ILE A 51 14.55 -5.58 5.24
CA ILE A 51 14.75 -7.03 5.36
C ILE A 51 15.97 -7.48 4.56
N GLU A 52 16.17 -6.95 3.35
CA GLU A 52 17.35 -7.24 2.54
C GLU A 52 18.63 -6.80 3.25
N THR A 53 18.63 -5.59 3.82
CA THR A 53 19.76 -5.08 4.59
C THR A 53 20.06 -5.94 5.82
N ALA A 54 19.03 -6.31 6.59
CA ALA A 54 19.17 -7.20 7.75
C ALA A 54 19.77 -8.56 7.36
N ARG A 55 19.31 -9.15 6.24
CA ARG A 55 19.87 -10.39 5.70
C ARG A 55 21.34 -10.24 5.32
N ARG A 56 21.71 -9.15 4.63
CA ARG A 56 23.09 -8.86 4.24
C ARG A 56 24.02 -8.72 5.45
N LEU A 57 23.53 -8.11 6.52
CA LEU A 57 24.28 -7.89 7.75
C LEU A 57 24.21 -9.06 8.75
N ARG A 58 23.44 -10.11 8.44
CA ARG A 58 23.17 -11.26 9.33
C ARG A 58 22.59 -10.85 10.69
N ILE A 59 21.79 -9.78 10.71
CA ILE A 59 21.07 -9.33 11.90
C ILE A 59 19.74 -10.10 11.93
N ARG A 60 19.50 -10.83 13.02
CA ARG A 60 18.26 -11.61 13.26
C ARG A 60 17.44 -10.98 14.35
#